data_AF-A0A5C7RMY7-F1
#
_entry.id   AF-A0A5C7RMY7-F1
#
_cell.length_a   1.000
_cell.length_b   1.000
_cell.length_c   1.000
_cell.angle_alpha   90.00
_cell.angle_beta   90.00
_cell.angle_gamma   90.00
#
_symmetry.space_group_name_H-M   'P 1'
#
loop_
_entity.id
_entity.type
_entity.pdbx_description
1 polymer ?
#
loop_
_entity_poly.entity_id
_entity_poly.type
_entity_poly.pdbx_seq_one_letter_code
_entity_poly.pdbx_strand_id
1 'polypeptide(L)'
;MLMTKQRLPHIVTYDIADPKRLRRIHRFMKKVALPLQYSVFLLEADTKRIEALLKQLRMMIKANEDDIRIYPLPHQPDWCSLGKPLWQDGVQLVGFKLPLEFHLQTETYWVEQDKN
;
A
#
# COMPACT_ATOMS: atom_id res chain seq x y z
N MET A 1 29.60 10.61 -11.00
CA MET A 1 28.89 9.99 -9.85
C MET A 1 27.40 10.01 -10.16
N LEU A 2 26.87 8.93 -10.77
CA LEU A 2 25.44 8.81 -11.06
C LEU A 2 24.72 8.52 -9.74
N MET A 3 24.04 9.52 -9.17
CA MET A 3 23.07 9.28 -8.11
C MET A 3 21.90 8.51 -8.73
N THR A 4 21.93 7.19 -8.66
CA THR A 4 20.79 6.36 -9.05
C THR A 4 19.59 6.81 -8.25
N LYS A 5 18.58 7.35 -8.92
CA LYS A 5 17.37 7.86 -8.28
C LYS A 5 16.68 6.72 -7.53
N GLN A 6 16.80 6.73 -6.20
CA GLN A 6 16.35 5.64 -5.36
C GLN A 6 14.83 5.55 -5.41
N ARG A 7 14.32 4.34 -5.67
CA ARG A 7 12.90 4.04 -5.55
C ARG A 7 12.65 3.62 -4.11
N LEU A 8 11.61 4.17 -3.51
CA LEU A 8 11.17 3.81 -2.18
C LEU A 8 9.82 3.11 -2.25
N PRO A 9 9.53 2.19 -1.32
CA PRO A 9 8.19 1.64 -1.18
C PRO A 9 7.18 2.71 -0.80
N HIS A 10 5.96 2.57 -1.29
CA HIS A 10 4.82 3.39 -0.95
C HIS A 10 3.59 2.51 -0.78
N ILE A 11 2.75 2.82 0.20
CA ILE A 11 1.40 2.28 0.30
C ILE A 11 0.46 3.19 -0.48
N VAL A 12 -0.29 2.59 -1.41
CA VAL A 12 -1.38 3.24 -2.12
C VAL A 12 -2.69 2.66 -1.63
N THR A 13 -3.54 3.50 -1.06
CA THR A 13 -4.90 3.13 -0.66
C THR A 13 -5.92 3.92 -1.45
N TYR A 14 -7.11 3.36 -1.60
CA TYR A 14 -8.23 4.09 -2.16
C TYR A 14 -9.54 3.78 -1.44
N ASP A 15 -10.44 4.75 -1.49
CA ASP A 15 -11.85 4.60 -1.16
C ASP A 15 -12.66 5.16 -2.35
N ILE A 16 -13.33 4.28 -3.09
CA ILE A 16 -13.96 4.61 -4.39
C ILE A 16 -15.44 4.30 -4.30
N ALA A 17 -16.28 5.33 -4.43
CA ALA A 17 -17.72 5.21 -4.20
C ALA A 17 -18.46 4.42 -5.30
N ASP A 18 -18.05 4.59 -6.57
CA ASP A 18 -18.74 3.95 -7.71
C ASP A 18 -18.14 2.58 -8.07
N PRO A 19 -18.95 1.50 -8.14
CA PRO A 19 -18.48 0.16 -8.48
C PRO A 19 -17.88 0.00 -9.88
N LYS A 20 -18.21 0.87 -10.85
CA LYS A 20 -17.61 0.82 -12.19
C LYS A 20 -16.22 1.46 -12.18
N ARG A 21 -16.06 2.63 -11.54
CA ARG A 21 -14.76 3.30 -11.31
C ARG A 21 -13.83 2.40 -10.49
N LEU A 22 -14.33 1.79 -9.42
CA LEU A 22 -13.58 0.84 -8.59
C LEU A 22 -13.02 -0.32 -9.41
N ARG A 23 -13.85 -0.99 -10.23
CA ARG A 23 -13.39 -2.09 -11.10
C ARG A 23 -12.33 -1.64 -12.13
N ARG A 24 -12.42 -0.41 -12.63
CA ARG A 24 -11.43 0.16 -13.56
C ARG A 24 -10.11 0.45 -12.85
N ILE A 25 -10.17 1.14 -11.71
CA ILE A 25 -8.99 1.51 -10.90
C ILE A 25 -8.29 0.26 -10.36
N HIS A 26 -9.03 -0.70 -9.79
CA HIS A 26 -8.45 -1.94 -9.27
C HIS A 26 -7.70 -2.71 -10.36
N ARG A 27 -8.29 -2.84 -11.56
CA ARG A 27 -7.63 -3.50 -12.71
C ARG A 27 -6.38 -2.77 -13.17
N PHE A 28 -6.38 -1.44 -13.13
CA PHE A 28 -5.21 -0.64 -13.43
C PHE A 28 -4.12 -0.83 -12.35
N MET A 29 -4.48 -0.73 -11.07
CA MET A 29 -3.55 -0.86 -9.95
C MET A 29 -2.87 -2.22 -9.93
N LYS A 30 -3.58 -3.33 -10.19
CA LYS A 30 -2.98 -4.67 -10.32
C LYS A 30 -1.92 -4.79 -11.43
N LYS A 31 -1.89 -3.88 -12.41
CA LYS A 31 -0.86 -3.88 -13.47
C LYS A 31 0.41 -3.14 -13.05
N VAL A 32 0.33 -2.23 -12.09
CA VAL A 32 1.42 -1.28 -11.78
C VAL A 32 1.94 -1.37 -10.35
N ALA A 33 1.20 -2.03 -9.46
CA ALA A 33 1.48 -2.18 -8.05
C ALA A 33 1.02 -3.57 -7.54
N LEU A 34 1.57 -3.98 -6.40
CA LEU A 34 1.28 -5.27 -5.78
C LEU A 34 0.05 -5.15 -4.84
N PRO A 35 -1.03 -5.93 -5.04
CA PRO A 35 -2.23 -5.86 -4.20
C PRO A 35 -2.08 -6.50 -2.81
N LEU A 36 -1.91 -5.74 -1.73
CA LEU A 36 -1.82 -6.28 -0.37
C LEU A 36 -3.18 -6.64 0.24
N GLN A 37 -4.19 -5.82 -0.01
CA GLN A 37 -5.61 -6.04 0.34
C GLN A 37 -6.50 -5.50 -0.79
N TYR A 38 -7.82 -5.67 -0.68
CA TYR A 38 -8.76 -5.24 -1.73
C TYR A 38 -8.57 -3.77 -2.16
N SER A 39 -8.29 -2.88 -1.21
CA SER A 39 -8.10 -1.44 -1.43
C SER A 39 -6.70 -0.94 -1.05
N VAL A 40 -5.72 -1.83 -0.88
CA VAL A 40 -4.37 -1.49 -0.42
C VAL A 40 -3.34 -2.12 -1.34
N PHE A 41 -2.42 -1.32 -1.86
CA PHE A 41 -1.38 -1.73 -2.81
C PHE A 41 0.00 -1.25 -2.35
N LEU A 42 1.02 -2.05 -2.62
CA LEU A 42 2.43 -1.69 -2.46
C LEU A 42 3.04 -1.31 -3.80
N LEU A 43 3.69 -0.15 -3.84
CA LEU A 43 4.33 0.40 -5.03
C LEU A 43 5.76 0.86 -4.72
N GLU A 44 6.74 0.31 -5.43
CA GLU A 44 8.06 0.92 -5.49
C GLU A 44 8.11 2.05 -6.51
N ALA A 45 8.39 3.26 -6.05
CA ALA A 45 8.38 4.44 -6.90
C ALA A 45 9.43 5.47 -6.50
N ASP A 46 9.91 6.18 -7.51
CA ASP A 46 10.53 7.49 -7.36
C ASP A 46 9.46 8.57 -7.62
N THR A 47 9.82 9.84 -7.44
CA THR A 47 8.89 10.97 -7.66
C THR A 47 8.23 10.95 -9.04
N LYS A 48 8.97 10.58 -10.11
CA LYS A 48 8.43 10.56 -11.48
C LYS A 48 7.36 9.48 -11.63
N ARG A 49 7.58 8.30 -11.05
CA ARG A 49 6.58 7.21 -11.07
C ARG A 49 5.35 7.56 -10.24
N ILE A 50 5.50 8.27 -9.11
CA ILE A 50 4.36 8.78 -8.34
C ILE A 50 3.55 9.80 -9.16
N GLU A 51 4.19 10.77 -9.78
CA GLU A 51 3.51 11.76 -10.64
C GLU A 51 2.76 11.11 -11.80
N ALA A 52 3.39 10.14 -12.48
CA ALA A 52 2.77 9.39 -13.55
C ALA A 52 1.55 8.60 -13.07
N LEU A 53 1.65 7.95 -11.90
CA LEU A 53 0.54 7.24 -11.28
C LEU A 53 -0.62 8.19 -10.97
N LEU A 54 -0.35 9.31 -10.29
CA LEU A 54 -1.36 10.31 -9.94
C LEU A 54 -2.04 10.89 -11.18
N LYS A 55 -1.30 11.15 -12.26
CA LYS A 55 -1.87 11.60 -13.54
C LYS A 55 -2.86 10.59 -14.10
N GLN A 56 -2.54 9.30 -14.08
CA GLN A 56 -3.45 8.24 -14.54
C GLN A 56 -4.68 8.14 -13.65
N LEU A 57 -4.51 8.13 -12.32
CA LEU A 57 -5.60 8.02 -11.36
C LEU A 57 -6.56 9.21 -11.43
N ARG A 58 -6.06 10.44 -11.62
CA ARG A 58 -6.89 11.65 -11.81
C ARG A 58 -7.83 11.56 -13.00
N MET A 59 -7.48 10.81 -14.05
CA MET A 59 -8.37 10.58 -15.21
C MET A 59 -9.43 9.49 -14.96
N MET A 60 -9.37 8.80 -13.82
CA MET A 60 -10.24 7.67 -13.48
C MET A 60 -11.17 7.95 -12.30
N ILE A 61 -10.79 8.86 -11.41
CA ILE A 61 -11.55 9.21 -10.20
C ILE A 61 -12.51 10.38 -10.43
N LYS A 62 -13.49 10.49 -9.52
CA LYS A 62 -14.28 11.69 -9.30
C LYS A 62 -13.88 12.28 -7.95
N ALA A 63 -13.11 13.37 -7.97
CA ALA A 63 -12.40 13.88 -6.79
C ALA A 63 -13.29 14.29 -5.60
N ASN A 64 -14.59 14.49 -5.80
CA ASN A 64 -15.55 14.81 -4.74
C ASN A 64 -16.22 13.58 -4.12
N GLU A 65 -16.01 12.39 -4.68
CA GLU A 65 -16.61 11.12 -4.23
C GLU A 65 -15.57 10.04 -3.92
N ASP A 66 -14.36 10.19 -4.46
CA ASP A 66 -13.30 9.18 -4.40
C ASP A 66 -12.08 9.76 -3.67
N ASP A 67 -11.49 8.98 -2.77
CA ASP A 67 -10.24 9.30 -2.07
C ASP A 67 -9.13 8.32 -2.48
N ILE A 68 -7.93 8.85 -2.73
CA ILE A 68 -6.74 8.05 -2.98
C ILE A 68 -5.60 8.65 -2.18
N ARG A 69 -4.94 7.81 -1.39
CA ARG A 69 -3.82 8.21 -0.55
C ARG A 69 -2.58 7.43 -0.90
N ILE A 70 -1.44 8.12 -0.86
CA ILE A 70 -0.12 7.53 -1.11
C ILE A 70 0.77 7.91 0.07
N TYR A 71 1.27 6.89 0.76
CA TYR A 71 2.13 7.03 1.93
C TYR A 71 3.53 6.51 1.59
N PRO A 72 4.58 7.34 1.65
CA PRO A 72 5.94 6.86 1.50
C PRO A 72 6.32 5.98 2.69
N LEU A 73 7.09 4.93 2.42
CA LEU A 73 7.66 4.06 3.44
C LEU A 73 9.19 4.21 3.45
N PRO A 74 9.85 3.91 4.58
CA PRO A 74 11.30 3.79 4.61
C PRO A 74 11.77 2.66 3.68
N HIS A 75 13.05 2.66 3.31
CA HIS A 75 13.60 1.66 2.38
C HIS A 75 13.39 0.21 2.85
N GLN A 76 13.43 -0.02 4.16
CA GLN A 76 13.16 -1.31 4.79
C GLN A 76 12.09 -1.11 5.87
N PRO A 77 10.80 -1.17 5.50
CA PRO A 77 9.72 -1.10 6.48
C PRO A 77 9.56 -2.44 7.19
N ASP A 78 9.26 -2.39 8.48
CA ASP A 78 8.78 -3.56 9.21
C ASP A 78 7.32 -3.80 8.83
N TRP A 79 7.00 -5.03 8.40
CA TRP A 79 5.64 -5.38 8.04
C TRP A 79 4.97 -6.15 9.16
N CYS A 80 3.65 -6.10 9.24
CA CYS A 80 2.83 -7.01 10.00
C CYS A 80 1.48 -7.11 9.30
N SER A 81 0.91 -8.31 9.20
CA SER A 81 -0.44 -8.50 8.66
C SER A 81 -1.29 -9.31 9.61
N LEU A 82 -2.52 -8.87 9.79
CA LEU A 82 -3.48 -9.50 10.69
C LEU A 82 -4.61 -10.13 9.88
N GLY A 83 -5.07 -11.30 10.32
CA GLY A 83 -6.11 -12.04 9.64
C GLY A 83 -5.62 -12.72 8.37
N LYS A 84 -6.54 -13.04 7.46
CA LYS A 84 -6.25 -13.82 6.25
C LYS A 84 -5.50 -12.95 5.23
N PRO A 85 -4.25 -13.28 4.86
CA PRO A 85 -3.57 -12.58 3.77
C PRO A 85 -4.28 -12.85 2.43
N LEU A 86 -4.14 -11.92 1.48
CA LEU A 86 -4.61 -12.12 0.10
C LEU A 86 -3.79 -13.19 -0.66
N TRP A 87 -2.63 -13.54 -0.14
CA TRP A 87 -1.68 -14.47 -0.75
C TRP A 87 -1.78 -15.83 -0.05
N GLN A 88 -1.50 -16.91 -0.79
CA GLN A 88 -1.34 -18.23 -0.17
C GLN A 88 -0.04 -18.27 0.66
N ASP A 89 -0.01 -19.16 1.64
CA ASP A 89 1.18 -19.40 2.47
C ASP A 89 2.40 -19.69 1.58
N GLY A 90 3.54 -19.06 1.90
CA GLY A 90 4.81 -19.27 1.17
C GLY A 90 5.14 -18.26 0.07
N VAL A 91 4.32 -17.24 -0.20
CA VAL A 91 4.71 -16.15 -1.11
C VAL A 91 5.71 -15.20 -0.43
N GLN A 92 6.97 -15.24 -0.87
CA GLN A 92 7.98 -14.26 -0.49
C GLN A 92 8.03 -13.11 -1.50
N LEU A 93 7.87 -11.87 -1.02
CA LEU A 93 8.17 -10.68 -1.83
C LEU A 93 9.68 -10.49 -1.90
N VAL A 94 10.31 -11.04 -2.93
CA VAL A 94 11.75 -10.92 -3.12
C VAL A 94 12.09 -9.44 -3.34
N GLY A 95 12.80 -8.85 -2.36
CA GLY A 95 13.12 -7.41 -2.32
C GLY A 95 12.59 -6.68 -1.06
N PHE A 96 11.58 -7.26 -0.40
CA PHE A 96 11.07 -6.80 0.90
C PHE A 96 11.16 -7.91 1.93
N LYS A 97 11.71 -7.63 3.11
CA LYS A 97 11.72 -8.61 4.20
C LYS A 97 10.31 -8.69 4.78
N LEU A 98 9.47 -9.55 4.20
CA LEU A 98 8.19 -9.88 4.80
C LEU A 98 8.43 -10.76 6.05
N PRO A 99 7.72 -10.53 7.15
CA PRO A 99 7.74 -11.37 8.32
C PRO A 99 7.15 -12.72 7.96
N LEU A 100 7.90 -13.78 8.28
CA LEU A 100 7.30 -15.09 8.42
C LEU A 100 6.43 -15.03 9.68
N GLU A 101 5.11 -15.02 9.48
CA GLU A 101 4.08 -15.26 10.50
C GLU A 101 4.13 -14.36 11.74
N PHE A 102 3.27 -13.34 11.77
CA PHE A 102 2.92 -12.66 13.01
C PHE A 102 1.69 -13.32 13.65
N HIS A 103 1.92 -14.12 14.70
CA HIS A 103 0.92 -14.28 15.74
C HIS A 103 0.90 -12.99 16.56
N LEU A 104 -0.14 -12.17 16.41
CA LEU A 104 -0.42 -11.17 17.43
C LEU A 104 -0.69 -11.89 18.74
N GLN A 105 0.23 -11.77 19.69
CA GLN A 105 -0.16 -11.85 21.08
C GLN A 105 -0.98 -10.59 21.38
N THR A 106 -2.21 -10.79 21.82
CA THR A 106 -3.25 -9.77 22.03
C THR A 106 -2.91 -8.70 23.07
N GLU A 107 -1.70 -8.66 23.59
CA GLU A 107 -1.35 -7.89 24.79
C GLU A 107 -0.63 -6.56 24.50
N THR A 108 -0.32 -6.20 23.26
CA THR A 108 0.63 -5.11 23.01
C THR A 108 0.06 -3.74 22.64
N TYR A 109 -1.20 -3.40 22.96
CA TYR A 109 -1.67 -2.00 22.82
C TYR A 109 -2.82 -1.65 23.79
N TRP A 110 -2.50 -1.37 25.05
CA TRP A 110 -3.12 -0.33 25.88
C TRP A 110 -2.09 0.08 26.94
N VAL A 111 -1.34 1.16 26.72
CA VAL A 111 -0.78 1.91 27.86
C VAL A 111 -1.85 2.94 28.19
N GLU A 112 -2.65 2.65 29.22
CA GLU A 112 -3.47 3.66 29.88
C GLU A 112 -2.54 4.83 30.23
N GLN A 113 -2.80 6.00 29.65
CA GLN A 113 -2.29 7.23 30.23
C GLN A 113 -3.10 7.49 31.49
N ASP A 114 -2.68 6.85 32.58
CA ASP A 114 -3.15 7.21 33.90
C ASP A 114 -2.66 8.61 34.25
N LYS A 115 -3.66 9.42 34.60
CA LYS A 115 -3.56 10.79 35.07
C LYS A 115 -2.60 10.89 36.26
N ASN A 116 -1.73 11.90 36.22
CA ASN A 116 -1.41 12.70 37.40
C ASN A 116 -1.03 14.12 36.97
#